data_AF-C0W1J6-F1
#
_entry.id   AF-C0W1J6-F1
#
_cell.length_a   1.000
_cell.length_b   1.000
_cell.length_c   1.000
_cell.angle_alpha   90.00
_cell.angle_beta   90.00
_cell.angle_gamma   90.00
#
_symmetry.space_group_name_H-M   'P 1'
#
loop_
_entity.id
_entity.type
_entity.pdbx_description
1 polymer ?
#
loop_
_entity_poly.entity_id
_entity_poly.type
_entity_poly.pdbx_seq_one_letter_code
_entity_poly.pdbx_strand_id
1 'polypeptide(L)' 'MLLFAGAFKPWHIFVLIVVLVLLFGASKLPEIAKNVGKSAKVLKKEMKELTEDDMKVESVPAPKPAVEPTSEEN' A
#
# COMPACT_ATOMS: atom_id res chain seq x y z
N MET A 1 36.73 5.69 28.94
CA MET A 1 36.25 4.44 28.31
C MET A 1 34.74 4.25 28.51
N LEU A 2 33.91 5.27 28.21
CA LEU A 2 32.43 5.18 28.30
C LEU A 2 31.71 5.92 27.14
N LEU A 3 32.45 6.44 26.15
CA LEU A 3 31.88 7.27 25.07
C LEU A 3 31.60 6.52 23.76
N PHE A 4 31.95 5.23 23.65
CA PHE A 4 31.89 4.50 22.38
C PHE A 4 30.90 3.32 22.35
N ALA A 5 30.25 2.97 23.46
CA ALA A 5 29.31 1.84 23.53
C ALA A 5 27.84 2.21 23.21
N GLY A 6 27.54 3.47 22.85
CA GLY A 6 26.18 3.97 22.65
C GLY A 6 25.88 4.46 21.22
N ALA A 7 26.59 3.94 20.23
CA ALA A 7 26.66 4.46 18.85
C ALA A 7 25.35 4.39 18.02
N PHE A 8 24.24 3.94 18.60
CA PHE A 8 22.90 4.06 17.99
C PHE A 8 21.91 4.71 18.94
N LYS A 9 22.33 5.78 19.65
CA LYS A 9 21.39 6.51 20.50
C LYS A 9 20.30 7.11 19.60
N PRO A 10 19.02 6.71 19.73
CA PRO A 10 17.89 7.24 18.94
C PRO A 10 17.75 8.76 19.04
N TRP A 11 18.53 9.39 19.91
CA TRP A 11 18.73 10.83 20.02
C TRP A 11 19.11 11.53 18.72
N HIS A 12 19.96 10.94 17.86
CA HIS A 12 20.34 11.58 16.59
C HIS A 12 19.15 11.66 15.62
N ILE A 13 18.35 10.59 15.55
CA ILE A 13 17.12 10.57 14.75
C ILE A 13 16.14 11.63 15.25
N PHE A 14 16.04 11.81 16.58
CA PHE A 14 15.16 12.81 17.17
C PHE A 14 15.56 14.23 16.79
N VAL A 15 16.86 14.56 16.87
CA VAL A 15 17.38 15.87 16.43
C VAL A 15 17.08 16.10 14.95
N LEU A 16 17.27 15.09 14.10
CA LEU A 16 17.01 15.20 12.66
C LEU A 16 15.52 15.45 12.37
N ILE A 17 14.62 14.74 13.04
CA ILE A 17 13.17 14.96 12.96
C ILE A 17 12.83 16.38 13.39
N VAL A 18 13.39 16.87 14.50
CA VAL A 18 13.15 18.23 15.00
C VAL A 18 13.59 19.28 13.98
N VAL A 19 14.77 19.13 13.38
CA VAL A 19 15.25 20.01 12.31
C VAL A 19 14.33 19.96 11.08
N LEU A 20 13.91 18.77 10.64
CA LEU A 20 12.93 18.64 9.55
C LEU A 20 11.61 19.36 9.86
N VAL A 21 11.10 19.20 11.09
CA VAL A 21 9.86 19.86 11.54
C VAL A 21 10.02 21.39 11.56
N LEU A 22 11.18 21.91 11.95
CA LEU A 22 11.47 23.34 11.94
C LEU A 22 11.54 23.92 10.52
N LEU A 23 12.16 23.20 9.58
CA LEU A 23 12.30 23.65 8.18
C LEU A 23 11.00 23.51 7.37
N PHE A 24 10.34 22.35 7.48
CA PHE A 24 9.15 22.03 6.69
C PHE A 24 7.84 22.38 7.40
N GLY A 25 7.85 22.49 8.74
CA GLY A 25 6.66 22.68 9.57
C GLY A 25 6.06 21.36 10.07
N ALA A 26 5.57 21.37 11.32
CA ALA A 26 4.97 20.20 11.97
C ALA A 26 3.75 19.63 11.24
N SER A 27 3.03 20.45 10.46
CA SER A 27 1.87 20.01 9.68
C SER A 27 2.24 19.36 8.35
N LYS A 28 3.40 19.69 7.76
CA LYS A 28 3.77 19.23 6.40
C LYS A 28 4.29 17.79 6.37
N LEU A 29 5.08 17.39 7.36
CA LEU A 29 5.56 16.00 7.46
C LEU A 29 4.42 14.96 7.54
N PRO A 30 3.43 15.08 8.45
CA PRO A 30 2.34 14.12 8.53
C PRO A 30 1.42 14.20 7.31
N GLU A 31 1.27 15.38 6.71
CA GLU A 31 0.50 15.55 5.46
C GLU A 31 1.14 14.76 4.32
N ILE A 32 2.45 14.92 4.08
CA ILE A 32 3.19 14.16 3.05
C ILE A 32 3.12 12.67 3.33
N ALA A 33 3.36 12.24 4.58
CA ALA A 33 3.28 10.83 4.96
C ALA A 33 1.89 10.23 4.73
N LYS A 34 0.81 10.97 5.02
CA LYS A 34 -0.57 10.53 4.78
C LYS A 34 -0.87 10.42 3.29
N ASN A 35 -0.42 11.37 2.48
CA ASN A 35 -0.67 11.37 1.03
C ASN A 35 0.12 10.24 0.34
N VAL A 36 1.40 10.07 0.68
CA VAL A 36 2.24 8.97 0.19
C VAL A 36 1.70 7.62 0.67
N GLY A 37 1.29 7.51 1.93
CA GLY A 37 0.72 6.29 2.49
C GLY A 37 -0.59 5.86 1.83
N LYS A 38 -1.44 6.82 1.44
CA LYS A 38 -2.67 6.52 0.67
C LYS A 38 -2.34 5.94 -0.70
N SER A 39 -1.43 6.55 -1.46
CA SER A 39 -0.99 6.02 -2.75
C SER A 39 -0.34 4.64 -2.59
N ALA A 40 0.59 4.49 -1.65
CA ALA A 40 1.26 3.21 -1.38
C ALA A 40 0.26 2.11 -0.98
N LYS A 41 -0.81 2.43 -0.26
CA LYS A 41 -1.86 1.47 0.11
C LYS A 41 -2.65 0.97 -1.09
N VAL A 42 -3.01 1.87 -2.02
CA VAL A 42 -3.68 1.49 -3.27
C VAL A 42 -2.77 0.57 -4.08
N LEU A 43 -1.52 1.00 -4.31
CA LEU A 43 -0.53 0.21 -5.04
C LEU A 43 -0.32 -1.17 -4.41
N LYS A 44 -0.21 -1.26 -3.08
CA LYS A 44 -0.07 -2.53 -2.37
C LYS A 44 -1.30 -3.44 -2.51
N LYS A 45 -2.51 -2.86 -2.61
CA LYS A 45 -3.75 -3.61 -2.83
C LYS A 45 -3.78 -4.20 -4.23
N GLU A 46 -3.53 -3.39 -5.25
CA GLU A 46 -3.45 -3.84 -6.64
C GLU A 46 -2.36 -4.90 -6.82
N MET A 47 -1.16 -4.68 -6.26
CA MET A 47 -0.07 -5.68 -6.30
C MET A 47 -0.43 -7.00 -5.60
N LYS A 48 -1.20 -6.93 -4.52
CA LYS A 48 -1.66 -8.10 -3.78
C LYS A 48 -2.71 -8.87 -4.57
N GLU A 49 -3.63 -8.18 -5.22
CA GLU A 49 -4.65 -8.77 -6.10
C GLU A 49 -3.98 -9.54 -7.26
N LEU A 50 -2.97 -8.94 -7.90
CA LEU A 50 -2.19 -9.60 -8.95
C LEU A 50 -1.41 -10.83 -8.45
N THR A 51 -0.93 -10.82 -7.21
CA THR A 51 -0.21 -11.96 -6.62
C THR A 51 -1.18 -13.06 -6.14
N GLU A 52 -2.38 -12.68 -5.70
CA GLU A 52 -3.41 -13.60 -5.19
C GLU A 52 -4.22 -14.24 -6.31
N ASP A 53 -4.41 -13.58 -7.46
CA ASP A 53 -5.08 -14.16 -8.64
C ASP A 53 -4.29 -15.33 -9.23
N ASP A 54 -2.95 -15.32 -9.14
CA ASP A 54 -2.10 -16.47 -9.51
C ASP A 54 -2.35 -17.72 -8.63
N MET A 55 -2.90 -17.55 -7.41
CA MET A 55 -3.25 -18.65 -6.50
C MET A 55 -4.76 -18.95 -6.44
N LYS A 56 -5.61 -18.16 -7.11
CA LYS A 56 -7.08 -18.28 -7.05
C LYS A 56 -7.70 -18.59 -8.40
N VAL A 57 -7.06 -19.48 -9.17
CA VAL A 57 -7.70 -20.14 -10.32
C VAL A 57 -8.40 -21.44 -9.88
N GLU A 58 -9.22 -21.40 -8.84
CA GLU A 58 -10.20 -22.47 -8.56
C GLU A 58 -11.42 -21.91 -7.84
N SER A 59 -12.33 -21.30 -8.61
CA SER A 59 -13.79 -21.22 -8.39
C SER A 59 -14.40 -20.09 -9.23
N VAL A 60 -14.28 -20.21 -10.55
CA VAL A 60 -15.27 -19.61 -11.45
C VAL A 60 -16.43 -20.62 -11.50
N PRO A 61 -17.65 -20.30 -11.02
CA PRO A 61 -18.80 -21.10 -11.42
C PRO A 61 -18.96 -20.89 -12.93
N ALA A 62 -18.71 -21.96 -13.68
CA ALA A 62 -18.81 -21.98 -15.13
C ALA A 62 -20.13 -21.32 -15.59
N PRO A 63 -20.10 -20.39 -16.56
CA PRO A 63 -21.31 -20.08 -17.29
C PRO A 63 -21.67 -21.37 -18.04
N LYS A 64 -22.79 -21.98 -17.66
CA LYS A 64 -23.33 -23.14 -18.37
C LYS A 64 -23.51 -22.74 -19.86
N PRO A 65 -22.93 -23.48 -20.80
CA PRO A 65 -23.21 -23.27 -22.21
C PRO A 65 -24.66 -23.68 -22.48
N ALA A 66 -25.55 -22.69 -22.60
CA ALA A 66 -26.82 -22.85 -23.26
C ALA A 66 -26.72 -22.08 -24.58
N VAL A 67 -26.41 -22.84 -25.62
CA VAL A 67 -26.48 -22.40 -27.02
C VAL A 67 -27.95 -22.10 -27.34
N GLU A 68 -28.20 -20.90 -27.87
CA GLU A 68 -29.42 -20.37 -28.50
C GLU A 68 -29.97 -21.35 -29.59
N PRO A 69 -31.27 -21.38 -30.00
CA PRO A 69 -32.07 -20.21 -30.42
C PRO A 69 -33.60 -20.30 -30.14
N THR A 70 -34.23 -19.22 -29.65
CA THR A 70 -35.70 -19.07 -29.77
C THR A 70 -36.00 -18.19 -30.97
N SER A 71 -36.34 -18.86 -32.07
CA SER A 71 -37.20 -18.32 -33.11
C SER A 71 -38.65 -18.44 -32.63
N GLU A 72 -39.27 -17.34 -32.19
CA GLU A 72 -40.72 -17.15 -32.03
C GLU A 72 -40.99 -15.68 -32.36
N GLU A 73 -41.42 -15.36 -33.58
CA GLU A 73 -42.83 -15.26 -34.01
C GLU A 73 -43.56 -14.03 -33.43
N ASN A 74 -43.46 -12.89 -34.12
CA ASN A 74 -44.57 -11.99 -34.47
C ASN A 74 -44.15 -10.98 -35.55
#